data_AF-A0AAV2HVI0-F1
#
_entry.id   AF-A0AAV2HVI0-F1
#
_cell.length_a   1.000
_cell.length_b   1.000
_cell.length_c   1.000
_cell.angle_alpha   90.00
_cell.angle_beta   90.00
_cell.angle_gamma   90.00
#
_symmetry.space_group_name_H-M   'P 1'
#
loop_
_entity.id
_entity.type
_entity.pdbx_description
1 polymer ?
#
loop_
_entity_poly.entity_id
_entity_poly.type
_entity_poly.pdbx_seq_one_letter_code
_entity_poly.pdbx_strand_id
1 'polypeptide(L)'
;MKDHRCMIPTFVELNSTDIEENKDKLAKAGVTFPLVCKPILAHGSTYAHQMSIIFNEESLKDIDPPCVAQSFINHNAILYKILVVGCKQFIIQRPSLKNLYPGPHPTIFFDTQEVSKADSDHPLNAVDYATLENQPTKPDWVYLDRLGQSMREAMELDLFGFDVIIDSETNQYGIIDINFFPGFEAIDNFFGILLEHIVKVLDANDKGELVNGRLQPPPHDPASMNILNQLNLEARRSSENQVNNISWPSMSPSPVIDLSPRGSEKSLSAEKSCSLHIGGNNNVIASGGASQVGDTSNT
;
A
#
# COMPACT_ATOMS: atom_id res chain seq x y z
N MET A 1 7.14 1.94 24.91
CA MET A 1 8.58 2.12 24.59
C MET A 1 8.61 2.81 23.24
N LYS A 2 9.31 3.94 23.08
CA LYS A 2 9.40 4.58 21.75
C LYS A 2 10.13 3.62 20.81
N ASP A 3 9.57 3.37 19.63
CA ASP A 3 10.28 2.61 18.61
C ASP A 3 11.38 3.49 18.03
N HIS A 4 12.63 3.08 18.22
CA HIS A 4 13.80 3.81 17.73
C HIS A 4 14.19 3.39 16.30
N ARG A 5 13.52 2.40 15.70
CA ARG A 5 13.78 1.93 14.34
C ARG A 5 13.01 2.73 13.29
N CYS A 6 11.90 3.35 13.64
CA CYS A 6 11.10 4.17 12.74
C CYS A 6 11.29 5.66 13.05
N MET A 7 11.27 6.48 12.01
CA MET A 7 11.28 7.93 12.12
C MET A 7 10.39 8.58 11.07
N ILE A 8 10.00 9.82 11.32
CA ILE A 8 9.44 10.72 10.31
C ILE A 8 10.51 11.78 10.09
N PRO A 9 11.05 11.96 8.86
CA PRO A 9 12.02 13.00 8.61
C PRO A 9 11.45 14.37 9.00
N THR A 10 12.28 15.22 9.62
CA THR A 10 11.86 16.54 10.09
C THR A 10 11.22 17.32 8.95
N PHE A 11 10.10 17.99 9.25
CA PHE A 11 9.34 18.73 8.25
C PHE A 11 8.69 19.97 8.85
N VAL A 12 8.36 20.93 8.00
CA VAL A 12 7.65 22.16 8.35
C VAL A 12 6.80 22.65 7.18
N GLU A 13 5.68 23.27 7.50
CA GLU A 13 4.85 23.96 6.51
C GLU A 13 5.41 25.37 6.25
N LEU A 14 5.57 25.70 4.97
CA LEU A 14 6.03 27.00 4.49
C LEU A 14 4.90 27.66 3.70
N ASN A 15 4.54 28.87 4.12
CA ASN A 15 3.40 29.65 3.60
C ASN A 15 3.82 31.03 3.05
N SER A 16 5.12 31.33 3.06
CA SER A 16 5.67 32.64 2.74
C SER A 16 6.75 32.48 1.68
N THR A 17 6.88 33.47 0.80
CA THR A 17 8.01 33.58 -0.14
C THR A 17 9.20 34.33 0.47
N ASP A 18 9.07 34.84 1.70
CA ASP A 18 10.16 35.47 2.43
C ASP A 18 11.22 34.44 2.86
N ILE A 19 12.45 34.63 2.37
CA ILE A 19 13.54 33.69 2.56
C ILE A 19 13.99 33.63 4.02
N GLU A 20 14.07 34.77 4.71
CA GLU A 20 14.55 34.81 6.10
C GLU A 20 13.51 34.23 7.07
N GLU A 21 12.23 34.47 6.82
CA GLU A 21 11.13 33.79 7.53
C GLU A 21 11.20 32.27 7.35
N ASN A 22 11.39 31.80 6.11
CA ASN A 22 11.49 30.38 5.82
C ASN A 22 12.73 29.75 6.45
N LYS A 23 13.88 30.42 6.43
CA LYS A 23 15.10 29.97 7.12
C LYS A 23 14.88 29.78 8.62
N ASP A 24 14.24 30.75 9.27
CA ASP A 24 13.92 30.67 10.70
C ASP A 24 12.96 29.51 11.00
N LYS A 25 11.93 29.29 10.18
CA LYS A 25 11.02 28.14 10.30
C LYS A 25 11.73 26.80 10.14
N LEU A 26 12.58 26.67 9.11
CA LEU A 26 13.36 25.45 8.85
C LEU A 26 14.29 25.14 10.03
N ALA A 27 15.02 26.14 10.53
CA ALA A 27 15.92 26.00 11.67
C ALA A 27 15.17 25.58 12.95
N LYS A 28 14.02 26.21 13.24
CA LYS A 28 13.17 25.87 14.40
C LYS A 28 12.61 24.46 14.32
N ALA A 29 12.28 23.98 13.12
CA ALA A 29 11.77 22.63 12.89
C ALA A 29 12.88 21.57 12.78
N GLY A 30 14.15 21.97 12.73
CA GLY A 30 15.28 21.07 12.52
C GLY A 30 15.29 20.45 11.13
N VAL A 31 14.78 21.16 10.11
CA VAL A 31 14.85 20.72 8.71
C VAL A 31 16.22 21.07 8.15
N THR A 32 16.88 20.12 7.52
CA THR A 32 18.25 20.25 7.00
C THR A 32 18.28 20.08 5.49
N PHE A 33 19.30 20.65 4.84
CA PHE A 33 19.56 20.42 3.43
C PHE A 33 20.19 19.04 3.17
N PRO A 34 20.01 18.45 1.97
CA PRO A 34 19.00 18.86 1.01
C PRO A 34 17.59 18.61 1.59
N LEU A 35 16.62 19.40 1.16
CA LEU A 35 15.22 19.25 1.55
C LEU A 35 14.35 19.02 0.32
N VAL A 36 13.27 18.27 0.50
CA VAL A 36 12.21 18.10 -0.51
C VAL A 36 11.03 19.00 -0.16
N CYS A 37 10.58 19.79 -1.13
CA CYS A 37 9.36 20.56 -1.05
C CYS A 37 8.22 19.81 -1.74
N LYS A 38 7.12 19.63 -1.01
CA LYS A 38 5.91 18.95 -1.44
C LYS A 38 4.74 19.93 -1.44
N PRO A 39 3.96 20.07 -2.52
CA PRO A 39 2.74 20.89 -2.50
C PRO A 39 1.76 20.39 -1.43
N ILE A 40 1.07 21.30 -0.73
CA ILE A 40 0.06 20.90 0.27
C ILE A 40 -1.16 20.24 -0.37
N LEU A 41 -1.48 20.61 -1.62
CA LEU A 41 -2.62 20.04 -2.34
C LEU A 41 -2.33 18.59 -2.76
N ALA A 42 -2.61 17.64 -1.86
CA ALA A 42 -2.12 16.27 -1.92
C ALA A 42 -2.78 15.36 -2.98
N HIS A 43 -3.96 15.69 -3.54
CA HIS A 43 -4.67 14.77 -4.44
C HIS A 43 -5.43 15.45 -5.59
N GLY A 44 -5.42 14.80 -6.76
CA GLY A 44 -6.39 15.03 -7.84
C GLY A 44 -6.01 16.04 -8.93
N SER A 45 -4.84 16.67 -8.85
CA SER A 45 -4.32 17.55 -9.91
C SER A 45 -2.91 17.11 -10.34
N THR A 46 -2.52 17.44 -11.58
CA THR A 46 -1.15 17.22 -12.08
C THR A 46 -0.10 17.97 -11.24
N TYR A 47 -0.52 18.98 -10.46
CA TYR A 47 0.36 19.76 -9.59
C TYR A 47 0.75 19.03 -8.30
N ALA A 48 -0.09 18.12 -7.81
CA ALA A 48 0.12 17.42 -6.53
C ALA A 48 1.40 16.56 -6.52
N HIS A 49 1.92 16.23 -7.71
CA HIS A 49 3.08 15.37 -7.90
C HIS A 49 4.35 16.14 -8.26
N GLN A 50 4.27 17.45 -8.44
CA GLN A 50 5.41 18.31 -8.72
C GLN A 50 6.13 18.65 -7.43
N MET A 51 7.35 18.15 -7.29
CA MET A 51 8.19 18.37 -6.12
C MET A 51 9.47 19.11 -6.51
N SER A 52 10.14 19.68 -5.52
CA SER A 52 11.47 20.22 -5.71
C SER A 52 12.45 19.76 -4.64
N ILE A 53 13.72 19.61 -5.01
CA ILE A 53 14.84 19.38 -4.08
C ILE A 53 15.68 20.65 -4.01
N ILE A 54 15.88 21.15 -2.79
CA ILE A 54 16.64 22.36 -2.49
C ILE A 54 17.89 21.95 -1.72
N PHE A 55 19.05 22.44 -2.16
CA PHE A 55 20.37 22.01 -1.67
C PHE A 55 21.05 22.99 -0.72
N ASN A 56 20.57 24.24 -0.67
CA ASN A 56 21.21 25.35 0.03
C ASN A 56 20.20 26.48 0.28
N GLU A 57 20.58 27.43 1.14
CA GLU A 57 19.76 28.59 1.50
C GLU A 57 19.44 29.52 0.32
N GLU A 58 20.39 29.69 -0.60
CA GLU A 58 20.25 30.59 -1.75
C GLU A 58 19.15 30.15 -2.72
N SER A 59 18.86 28.85 -2.71
CA SER A 59 17.84 28.19 -3.53
C SER A 59 16.45 28.20 -2.87
N LEU A 60 16.31 28.71 -1.64
CA LEU A 60 14.99 28.84 -0.98
C LEU A 60 14.04 29.81 -1.71
N LYS A 61 14.58 30.70 -2.55
CA LYS A 61 13.81 31.57 -3.44
C LYS A 61 12.97 30.80 -4.48
N ASP A 62 13.32 29.54 -4.74
CA ASP A 62 12.67 28.67 -5.72
C ASP A 62 11.51 27.86 -5.11
N ILE A 63 11.23 28.02 -3.81
CA ILE A 63 10.07 27.42 -3.16
C ILE A 63 8.79 28.03 -3.72
N ASP A 64 7.77 27.20 -3.91
CA ASP A 64 6.41 27.61 -4.23
C ASP A 64 5.46 27.33 -3.05
N PRO A 65 5.25 28.28 -2.13
CA PRO A 65 4.29 28.15 -1.05
C PRO A 65 2.83 28.25 -1.55
N PRO A 66 1.87 27.56 -0.91
CA PRO A 66 2.05 26.80 0.32
C PRO A 66 2.58 25.39 0.06
N CYS A 67 3.61 25.00 0.80
CA CYS A 67 4.26 23.70 0.65
C CYS A 67 4.72 23.13 2.00
N VAL A 68 5.00 21.83 2.03
CA VAL A 68 5.72 21.16 3.12
C VAL A 68 7.17 21.00 2.70
N ALA A 69 8.09 21.55 3.47
CA ALA A 69 9.52 21.28 3.36
C ALA A 69 9.90 20.17 4.33
N GLN A 70 10.53 19.10 3.83
CA GLN A 70 10.95 17.95 4.62
C GLN A 70 12.43 17.65 4.34
N SER A 71 13.20 17.29 5.38
CA SER A 71 14.59 16.88 5.21
C SER A 71 14.68 15.68 4.27
N PHE A 72 15.56 15.76 3.27
CA PHE A 72 15.83 14.64 2.38
C PHE A 72 16.76 13.65 3.07
N ILE A 73 16.40 12.38 3.03
CA ILE A 73 17.18 11.30 3.64
C ILE A 73 17.77 10.46 2.51
N ASN A 74 19.08 10.24 2.52
CA ASN A 74 19.71 9.35 1.55
C ASN A 74 19.28 7.90 1.82
N HIS A 75 18.75 7.24 0.79
CA HIS A 75 18.13 5.91 0.89
C HIS A 75 18.43 5.01 -0.31
N ASN A 76 19.53 5.29 -1.02
CA ASN A 76 20.06 4.50 -2.12
C ASN A 76 19.06 4.24 -3.26
N ALA A 77 18.18 5.20 -3.57
CA ALA A 77 17.17 5.08 -4.64
C ALA A 77 16.16 3.93 -4.49
N ILE A 78 15.92 3.44 -3.26
CA ILE A 78 14.93 2.38 -3.02
C ILE A 78 13.79 2.89 -2.13
N LEU A 79 12.56 2.78 -2.65
CA LEU A 79 11.33 3.05 -1.94
C LEU A 79 10.57 1.74 -1.66
N TYR A 80 10.02 1.58 -0.47
CA TYR A 80 9.11 0.50 -0.12
C TYR A 80 7.70 1.05 0.06
N LYS A 81 6.80 0.74 -0.88
CA LYS A 81 5.37 1.03 -0.76
C LYS A 81 4.70 -0.09 0.01
N ILE A 82 4.13 0.23 1.17
CA ILE A 82 3.38 -0.71 1.99
C ILE A 82 1.91 -0.43 1.75
N LEU A 83 1.20 -1.40 1.18
CA LEU A 83 -0.22 -1.32 0.87
C LEU A 83 -0.99 -2.19 1.85
N VAL A 84 -1.93 -1.60 2.57
CA VAL A 84 -2.74 -2.27 3.59
C VAL A 84 -4.18 -2.39 3.11
N VAL A 85 -4.71 -3.62 3.19
CA VAL A 85 -6.10 -3.97 2.87
C VAL A 85 -6.65 -4.81 4.01
N GLY A 86 -7.30 -4.14 4.97
CA GLY A 86 -7.75 -4.75 6.21
C GLY A 86 -6.58 -5.33 7.01
N CYS A 87 -6.66 -6.61 7.32
CA CYS A 87 -5.59 -7.33 8.03
C CYS A 87 -4.49 -7.89 7.10
N LYS A 88 -4.56 -7.64 5.79
CA LYS A 88 -3.51 -8.04 4.84
C LYS A 88 -2.64 -6.84 4.48
N GLN A 89 -1.38 -7.11 4.19
CA GLN A 89 -0.48 -6.10 3.67
C GLN A 89 0.41 -6.64 2.56
N PHE A 90 0.88 -5.73 1.72
CA PHE A 90 1.70 -6.00 0.56
C PHE A 90 2.82 -4.98 0.51
N ILE A 91 4.06 -5.44 0.40
CA ILE A 91 5.24 -4.56 0.37
C ILE A 91 5.83 -4.61 -1.03
N ILE A 92 5.90 -3.46 -1.69
CA ILE A 92 6.35 -3.32 -3.07
C ILE A 92 7.57 -2.43 -3.10
N GLN A 93 8.66 -2.93 -3.67
CA GLN A 93 9.83 -2.11 -3.92
C GLN A 93 9.63 -1.27 -5.19
N ARG A 94 10.04 0.00 -5.16
CA ARG A 94 9.99 0.95 -6.27
C ARG A 94 11.32 1.71 -6.41
N PRO A 95 11.66 2.17 -7.63
CA PRO A 95 12.69 3.18 -7.83
C PRO A 95 12.39 4.45 -7.02
N SER A 96 13.44 5.13 -6.58
CA SER A 96 13.35 6.37 -5.82
C SER A 96 14.50 7.31 -6.16
N LEU A 97 14.53 8.48 -5.53
CA LEU A 97 15.62 9.43 -5.70
C LEU A 97 16.95 8.84 -5.21
N LYS A 98 17.99 8.97 -6.05
CA LYS A 98 19.37 8.67 -5.68
C LYS A 98 19.83 9.55 -4.53
N ASN A 99 20.98 9.20 -3.95
CA ASN A 99 21.55 9.99 -2.87
C ASN A 99 21.95 11.38 -3.37
N LEU A 100 21.60 12.38 -2.58
CA LEU A 100 21.80 13.80 -2.84
C LEU A 100 22.43 14.43 -1.59
N TYR A 101 23.37 15.34 -1.80
CA TYR A 101 24.15 15.93 -0.72
C TYR A 101 24.06 17.46 -0.77
N PRO A 102 24.14 18.15 0.37
CA PRO A 102 24.15 19.61 0.40
C PRO A 102 25.29 20.17 -0.47
N GLY A 103 25.04 21.29 -1.11
CA GLY A 103 26.05 21.92 -1.95
C GLY A 103 25.49 23.06 -2.80
N PRO A 104 26.36 23.76 -3.56
CA PRO A 104 25.99 24.83 -4.46
C PRO A 104 25.38 24.26 -5.76
N HIS A 105 24.35 23.42 -5.62
CA HIS A 105 23.60 22.82 -6.71
C HIS A 105 22.30 23.61 -6.95
N PRO A 106 21.86 23.74 -8.22
CA PRO A 106 20.57 24.34 -8.51
C PRO A 106 19.42 23.47 -8.00
N THR A 107 18.26 24.09 -7.75
CA THR A 107 17.02 23.39 -7.43
C THR A 107 16.68 22.37 -8.51
N ILE A 108 16.32 21.16 -8.09
CA ILE A 108 15.81 20.13 -8.99
C ILE A 108 14.29 20.13 -8.88
N PHE A 109 13.60 20.32 -9.99
CA PHE A 109 12.15 20.14 -10.10
C PHE A 109 11.86 18.80 -10.77
N PHE A 110 10.91 18.03 -10.25
CA PHE A 110 10.57 16.73 -10.80
C PHE A 110 9.12 16.34 -10.50
N ASP A 111 8.57 15.46 -11.34
CA ASP A 111 7.29 14.80 -11.07
C ASP A 111 7.55 13.42 -10.44
N THR A 112 6.98 13.17 -9.27
CA THR A 112 7.10 11.86 -8.59
C THR A 112 6.62 10.68 -9.43
N GLN A 113 5.65 10.90 -10.33
CA GLN A 113 5.15 9.87 -11.23
C GLN A 113 6.18 9.45 -12.26
N GLU A 114 7.11 10.34 -12.62
CA GLU A 114 8.20 10.04 -13.56
C GLU A 114 9.36 9.35 -12.88
N VAL A 115 9.54 9.50 -11.56
CA VAL A 115 10.71 9.00 -10.81
C VAL A 115 10.44 7.69 -10.06
N SER A 116 9.24 7.49 -9.51
CA SER A 116 8.95 6.39 -8.55
C SER A 116 7.87 5.39 -9.00
N LYS A 117 7.58 5.35 -10.31
CA LYS A 117 6.81 4.27 -10.93
C LYS A 117 7.67 3.01 -11.13
N ALA A 118 7.03 1.85 -11.21
CA ALA A 118 7.70 0.54 -11.22
C ALA A 118 8.76 0.40 -12.34
N ASP A 119 8.46 0.94 -13.52
CA ASP A 119 9.33 0.88 -14.71
C ASP A 119 9.99 2.22 -15.04
N SER A 120 10.14 3.10 -14.04
CA SER A 120 10.75 4.41 -14.24
C SER A 120 12.25 4.29 -14.50
N ASP A 121 12.69 4.78 -15.66
CA ASP A 121 14.09 5.01 -16.01
C ASP A 121 14.34 6.52 -16.08
N HIS A 122 14.81 7.10 -14.97
CA HIS A 122 14.98 8.55 -14.83
C HIS A 122 16.38 8.89 -14.29
N PRO A 123 17.06 9.95 -14.76
CA PRO A 123 18.39 10.33 -14.26
C PRO A 123 18.49 10.58 -12.74
N LEU A 124 17.34 10.83 -12.11
CA LEU A 124 17.23 11.02 -10.65
C LEU A 124 17.10 9.70 -9.87
N ASN A 125 16.75 8.58 -10.51
CA ASN A 125 16.71 7.25 -9.88
C ASN A 125 17.85 6.32 -10.37
N ALA A 126 18.63 6.76 -11.35
CA ALA A 126 19.78 6.03 -11.87
C ALA A 126 20.87 5.84 -10.80
N VAL A 127 21.04 4.59 -10.35
CA VAL A 127 22.08 4.16 -9.42
C VAL A 127 22.74 2.90 -9.96
N ASP A 128 24.08 2.94 -10.10
CA ASP A 128 24.86 1.73 -10.36
C ASP A 128 25.21 1.05 -9.03
N TYR A 129 24.34 0.13 -8.62
CA TYR A 129 24.51 -0.63 -7.39
C TYR A 129 25.79 -1.46 -7.33
N ALA A 130 26.42 -1.78 -8.47
CA ALA A 130 27.70 -2.51 -8.47
C ALA A 130 28.87 -1.63 -8.01
N THR A 131 28.72 -0.31 -8.10
CA THR A 131 29.75 0.67 -7.76
C THR A 131 29.57 1.30 -6.38
N LEU A 132 28.46 1.04 -5.70
CA LEU A 132 28.23 1.57 -4.36
C LEU A 132 29.22 0.97 -3.36
N GLU A 133 29.89 1.83 -2.60
CA GLU A 133 30.78 1.42 -1.51
C GLU A 133 30.06 0.53 -0.49
N ASN A 134 28.80 0.87 -0.19
CA ASN A 134 27.93 0.11 0.68
C ASN A 134 26.67 -0.31 -0.06
N GLN A 135 26.37 -1.61 -0.03
CA GLN A 135 25.13 -2.13 -0.60
C GLN A 135 23.92 -1.64 0.22
N PRO A 136 22.77 -1.38 -0.43
CA PRO A 136 21.56 -1.02 0.27
C PRO A 136 21.17 -2.08 1.31
N THR A 137 20.77 -1.61 2.48
CA THR A 137 20.31 -2.49 3.56
C THR A 137 19.07 -3.24 3.13
N LYS A 138 19.10 -4.56 3.30
CA LYS A 138 17.91 -5.39 3.10
C LYS A 138 16.88 -5.08 4.18
N PRO A 139 15.61 -4.85 3.81
CA PRO A 139 14.57 -4.56 4.78
C PRO A 139 14.32 -5.77 5.67
N ASP A 140 14.07 -5.51 6.95
CA ASP A 140 13.51 -6.48 7.88
C ASP A 140 12.01 -6.58 7.57
N TRP A 141 11.66 -7.57 6.74
CA TRP A 141 10.28 -7.79 6.30
C TRP A 141 9.31 -8.02 7.46
N VAL A 142 9.77 -8.66 8.55
CA VAL A 142 8.95 -8.90 9.74
C VAL A 142 8.70 -7.59 10.50
N TYR A 143 9.65 -6.67 10.47
CA TYR A 143 9.47 -5.34 11.03
C TYR A 143 8.51 -4.50 10.19
N LEU A 144 8.67 -4.47 8.87
CA LEU A 144 7.74 -3.74 7.98
C LEU A 144 6.31 -4.29 8.11
N ASP A 145 6.17 -5.60 8.25
CA ASP A 145 4.87 -6.24 8.47
C ASP A 145 4.20 -5.74 9.77
N ARG A 146 4.95 -5.71 10.87
CA ARG A 146 4.47 -5.16 12.14
C ARG A 146 4.18 -3.67 12.07
N LEU A 147 4.98 -2.91 11.33
CA LEU A 147 4.78 -1.47 11.15
C LEU A 147 3.45 -1.19 10.46
N GLY A 148 3.10 -1.93 9.40
CA GLY A 148 1.80 -1.81 8.73
C GLY A 148 0.63 -2.05 9.68
N GLN A 149 0.71 -3.10 10.52
CA GLN A 149 -0.31 -3.37 11.53
C GLN A 149 -0.41 -2.27 12.60
N SER A 150 0.73 -1.75 13.08
CA SER A 150 0.74 -0.63 14.03
C SER A 150 0.19 0.67 13.43
N MET A 151 0.49 0.95 12.16
CA MET A 151 -0.06 2.11 11.44
C MET A 151 -1.57 2.01 11.29
N ARG A 152 -2.07 0.82 10.92
CA ARG A 152 -3.52 0.55 10.85
C ARG A 152 -4.21 0.81 12.19
N GLU A 153 -3.62 0.31 13.27
CA GLU A 153 -4.14 0.51 14.64
C GLU A 153 -4.13 1.98 15.08
N ALA A 154 -3.09 2.73 14.71
CA ALA A 154 -2.96 4.13 15.10
C ALA A 154 -3.81 5.08 14.25
N MET A 155 -4.03 4.74 12.98
CA MET A 155 -4.77 5.58 12.03
C MET A 155 -6.26 5.23 11.94
N GLU A 156 -6.67 4.06 12.44
CA GLU A 156 -8.04 3.54 12.32
C GLU A 156 -8.52 3.44 10.85
N LEU A 157 -7.59 3.08 9.96
CA LEU A 157 -7.84 2.91 8.52
C LEU A 157 -7.63 1.47 8.09
N ASP A 158 -8.49 0.98 7.19
CA ASP A 158 -8.35 -0.35 6.62
C ASP A 158 -7.77 -0.37 5.21
N LEU A 159 -7.93 0.73 4.46
CA LEU A 159 -7.52 0.84 3.06
C LEU A 159 -6.60 2.04 2.90
N PHE A 160 -5.30 1.81 3.01
CA PHE A 160 -4.31 2.86 2.88
C PHE A 160 -2.98 2.29 2.38
N GLY A 161 -2.11 3.17 1.92
CA GLY A 161 -0.72 2.84 1.65
C GLY A 161 0.20 3.88 2.26
N PHE A 162 1.42 3.50 2.57
CA PHE A 162 2.43 4.43 3.02
C PHE A 162 3.80 4.06 2.48
N ASP A 163 4.61 5.09 2.32
CA ASP A 163 5.88 5.04 1.62
C ASP A 163 7.01 5.08 2.66
N VAL A 164 7.85 4.06 2.62
CA VAL A 164 8.95 3.87 3.55
C VAL A 164 10.28 3.83 2.81
N ILE A 165 11.24 4.60 3.30
CA ILE A 165 12.64 4.56 2.89
C ILE A 165 13.50 4.01 4.02
N ILE A 166 14.68 3.50 3.70
CA ILE A 166 15.67 3.08 4.71
C ILE A 166 16.85 4.02 4.61
N ASP A 167 17.10 4.76 5.68
CA ASP A 167 18.25 5.64 5.80
C ASP A 167 19.56 4.86 5.58
N SER A 168 20.32 5.28 4.58
CA SER A 168 21.57 4.65 4.18
C SER A 168 22.69 4.73 5.23
N GLU A 169 22.60 5.68 6.17
CA GLU A 169 23.59 5.87 7.23
C GLU A 169 23.13 5.20 8.53
N THR A 170 21.88 5.42 8.94
CA THR A 170 21.39 4.98 10.26
C THR A 170 20.63 3.65 10.23
N ASN A 171 20.23 3.17 9.05
CA ASN A 171 19.32 2.03 8.86
C ASN A 171 17.94 2.19 9.52
N GLN A 172 17.54 3.41 9.86
CA GLN A 172 16.19 3.72 10.32
C GLN A 172 15.20 3.72 9.15
N TYR A 173 13.96 3.34 9.45
CA TYR A 173 12.84 3.32 8.52
C TYR A 173 12.16 4.68 8.57
N GLY A 174 12.28 5.47 7.48
CA GLY A 174 11.65 6.76 7.34
C GLY A 174 10.29 6.64 6.66
N ILE A 175 9.20 7.02 7.33
CA ILE A 175 7.88 7.15 6.70
C ILE A 175 7.81 8.54 6.07
N ILE A 176 7.61 8.60 4.75
CA ILE A 176 7.69 9.85 3.98
C ILE A 176 6.39 10.28 3.33
N ASP A 177 5.43 9.37 3.14
CA ASP A 177 4.13 9.68 2.56
C ASP A 177 3.06 8.66 3.00
N ILE A 178 1.80 9.10 3.05
CA ILE A 178 0.64 8.27 3.38
C ILE A 178 -0.49 8.61 2.41
N ASN A 179 -1.05 7.58 1.79
CA ASN A 179 -2.12 7.68 0.81
C ASN A 179 -3.36 6.94 1.33
N PHE A 180 -4.50 7.62 1.36
CA PHE A 180 -5.80 7.00 1.66
C PHE A 180 -6.33 6.33 0.40
N PHE A 181 -6.65 5.05 0.47
CA PHE A 181 -7.15 4.27 -0.68
C PHE A 181 -6.33 4.51 -1.97
N PRO A 182 -5.05 4.09 -2.01
CA PRO A 182 -4.23 4.20 -3.21
C PRO A 182 -4.74 3.29 -4.34
N GLY A 183 -4.12 3.34 -5.52
CA GLY A 183 -4.55 2.56 -6.69
C GLY A 183 -4.48 1.03 -6.55
N PHE A 184 -3.76 0.49 -5.56
CA PHE A 184 -3.58 -0.95 -5.33
C PHE A 184 -3.20 -1.81 -6.55
N GLU A 185 -2.71 -1.19 -7.64
CA GLU A 185 -2.48 -1.82 -8.95
C GLU A 185 -1.49 -3.00 -8.92
N ALA A 186 -0.60 -3.00 -7.92
CA ALA A 186 0.41 -4.04 -7.73
C ALA A 186 -0.09 -5.23 -6.89
N ILE A 187 -1.36 -5.26 -6.49
CA ILE A 187 -1.97 -6.35 -5.74
C ILE A 187 -2.79 -7.23 -6.67
N ASP A 188 -2.32 -8.45 -6.91
CA ASP A 188 -3.09 -9.48 -7.60
C ASP A 188 -4.38 -9.80 -6.83
N ASN A 189 -5.50 -9.92 -7.56
CA ASN A 189 -6.81 -10.20 -6.98
C ASN A 189 -7.24 -9.21 -5.88
N PHE A 190 -6.91 -7.92 -6.02
CA PHE A 190 -7.31 -6.86 -5.09
C PHE A 190 -8.81 -6.92 -4.74
N PHE A 191 -9.70 -7.05 -5.73
CA PHE A 191 -11.15 -7.10 -5.48
C PHE A 191 -11.59 -8.29 -4.62
N GLY A 192 -10.96 -9.46 -4.80
CA GLY A 192 -11.23 -10.62 -3.95
C GLY A 192 -10.81 -10.37 -2.51
N ILE A 193 -9.62 -9.77 -2.30
CA ILE A 193 -9.12 -9.41 -0.97
C ILE A 193 -10.02 -8.35 -0.31
N LEU A 194 -10.45 -7.35 -1.08
CA LEU A 194 -11.36 -6.31 -0.61
C LEU A 194 -12.71 -6.92 -0.18
N LEU A 195 -13.27 -7.84 -0.98
CA LEU A 195 -14.51 -8.52 -0.64
C LEU A 195 -14.38 -9.34 0.65
N GLU A 196 -13.28 -10.10 0.81
CA GLU A 196 -13.00 -10.82 2.05
C GLU A 196 -12.94 -9.88 3.26
N HIS A 197 -12.33 -8.70 3.10
CA HIS A 197 -12.29 -7.69 4.16
C HIS A 197 -13.69 -7.16 4.49
N ILE A 198 -14.49 -6.78 3.50
CA ILE A 198 -15.86 -6.30 3.69
C ILE A 198 -16.71 -7.35 4.43
N VAL A 199 -16.62 -8.62 4.03
CA VAL A 199 -17.35 -9.71 4.70
C VAL A 199 -16.94 -9.82 6.17
N LYS A 200 -15.63 -9.79 6.47
CA LYS A 200 -15.14 -9.77 7.86
C LYS A 200 -15.65 -8.56 8.63
N VAL A 201 -15.76 -7.41 7.96
CA VAL A 201 -16.26 -6.19 8.59
C VAL A 201 -17.73 -6.35 9.02
N LEU A 202 -18.55 -6.85 8.11
CA LEU A 202 -19.97 -7.11 8.35
C LEU A 202 -20.18 -8.20 9.43
N ASP A 203 -19.46 -9.32 9.32
CA ASP A 203 -19.57 -10.45 10.25
C ASP A 203 -19.26 -10.07 11.71
N ALA A 204 -18.36 -9.13 11.92
CA ALA A 204 -18.04 -8.67 13.26
C ALA A 204 -18.97 -7.54 13.72
N ASN A 205 -19.47 -6.66 12.83
CA ASN A 205 -20.55 -5.75 13.20
C ASN A 205 -21.80 -6.48 13.72
N ASP A 206 -22.12 -7.65 13.17
CA ASP A 206 -23.23 -8.50 13.63
C ASP A 206 -22.95 -9.21 14.97
N LYS A 207 -21.70 -9.24 15.45
CA LYS A 207 -21.26 -10.00 16.64
C LYS A 207 -20.61 -9.15 17.74
N GLY A 208 -20.38 -7.85 17.52
CA GLY A 208 -19.68 -6.93 18.43
C GLY A 208 -18.46 -6.27 17.77
N GLU A 209 -18.29 -4.97 18.02
CA GLU A 209 -17.44 -4.02 17.28
C GLU A 209 -16.04 -4.52 16.86
N LEU A 210 -15.67 -4.18 15.63
CA LEU A 210 -14.30 -4.24 15.14
C LEU A 210 -13.53 -3.04 15.64
N VAL A 211 -12.62 -3.28 16.57
CA VAL A 211 -11.52 -2.34 16.81
C VAL A 211 -10.28 -2.95 16.16
N ASN A 212 -9.78 -2.29 15.11
CA ASN A 212 -8.53 -2.67 14.44
C ASN A 212 -8.49 -4.11 13.89
N GLY A 213 -9.62 -4.64 13.41
CA GLY A 213 -9.68 -6.00 12.84
C GLY A 213 -9.58 -7.13 13.88
N ARG A 214 -9.78 -6.84 15.16
CA ARG A 214 -10.02 -7.84 16.21
C ARG A 214 -11.49 -7.77 16.63
N LEU A 215 -12.12 -8.94 16.76
CA LEU A 215 -13.39 -9.08 17.49
C LEU A 215 -13.12 -8.65 18.94
N GLN A 216 -13.66 -7.51 19.35
CA GLN A 216 -13.86 -7.27 20.77
C GLN A 216 -15.21 -7.87 21.16
N PRO A 217 -15.29 -8.72 22.20
CA PRO A 217 -16.58 -9.10 22.74
C PRO A 217 -17.30 -7.82 23.18
N PRO A 218 -18.63 -7.72 22.97
CA PRO A 218 -19.38 -6.52 23.38
C PRO A 218 -19.13 -6.22 24.86
N PRO A 219 -19.16 -4.94 25.28
CA PRO A 219 -19.00 -4.58 26.69
C PRO A 219 -19.98 -5.40 27.52
N HIS A 220 -19.45 -6.31 28.34
CA HIS A 220 -20.27 -7.18 29.15
C HIS A 220 -21.00 -6.34 30.19
N ASP A 221 -22.30 -6.10 30.00
CA ASP A 221 -23.17 -5.68 31.08
C ASP A 221 -23.19 -6.81 32.14
N PRO A 222 -22.75 -6.54 33.39
CA PRO A 222 -22.80 -7.52 34.47
C PRO A 222 -24.20 -8.13 34.67
N ALA A 223 -25.26 -7.40 34.32
CA ALA A 223 -26.63 -7.90 34.39
C ALA A 223 -26.90 -8.99 33.32
N SER A 224 -26.29 -8.89 32.14
CA SER A 224 -26.44 -9.87 31.06
C SER A 224 -25.76 -11.21 31.36
N MET A 225 -24.63 -11.21 32.08
CA MET A 225 -23.98 -12.44 32.56
C MET A 225 -24.83 -13.19 33.58
N ASN A 226 -25.58 -12.47 34.42
CA ASN A 226 -26.48 -13.08 35.39
C ASN A 226 -27.69 -13.73 34.70
N ILE A 227 -28.24 -13.08 33.68
CA ILE A 227 -29.38 -13.61 32.92
C ILE A 227 -28.96 -14.86 32.12
N LEU A 228 -27.82 -14.82 31.44
CA LEU A 228 -27.34 -15.96 30.65
C LEU A 228 -26.98 -17.18 31.54
N ASN A 229 -26.41 -16.93 32.73
CA ASN A 229 -26.16 -17.99 33.70
C ASN A 229 -27.45 -18.55 34.31
N GLN A 230 -28.46 -17.71 34.56
CA GLN A 230 -29.79 -18.17 35.02
C GLN A 230 -30.47 -19.03 33.95
N LEU A 231 -30.50 -18.58 32.69
CA LEU A 231 -31.10 -19.32 31.58
C LEU A 231 -30.38 -20.66 31.33
N ASN A 232 -29.05 -20.69 31.43
CA ASN A 232 -28.29 -21.95 31.32
C ASN A 232 -28.53 -22.91 32.50
N LEU A 233 -28.75 -22.39 33.71
CA LEU A 233 -29.12 -23.21 34.87
C LEU A 233 -30.54 -23.78 34.74
N GLU A 234 -31.48 -23.00 34.21
CA GLU A 234 -32.86 -23.43 33.94
C GLU A 234 -32.93 -24.47 32.81
N ALA A 235 -32.16 -24.29 31.74
CA ALA A 235 -32.06 -25.25 30.65
C ALA A 235 -31.48 -26.60 31.14
N ARG A 236 -30.45 -26.57 32.00
CA ARG A 236 -29.85 -27.78 32.60
C ARG A 236 -30.83 -28.52 33.52
N ARG A 237 -31.57 -27.79 34.36
CA ARG A 237 -32.64 -28.35 35.21
C ARG A 237 -33.78 -28.95 34.39
N SER A 238 -34.10 -28.35 33.24
CA SER A 238 -35.14 -28.85 32.33
C SER A 238 -34.69 -30.14 31.61
N SER A 239 -33.42 -30.24 31.24
CA SER A 239 -32.86 -31.45 30.62
C SER A 239 -32.74 -32.62 31.60
N GLU A 240 -32.41 -32.38 32.87
CA GLU A 240 -32.30 -33.44 33.88
C GLU A 240 -33.67 -34.03 34.27
N ASN A 241 -34.74 -33.23 34.23
CA ASN A 241 -36.10 -33.71 34.50
C ASN A 241 -36.72 -34.49 33.33
N GLN A 242 -36.22 -34.36 32.10
CA GLN A 242 -36.73 -35.10 30.93
C GLN A 242 -36.08 -36.48 30.74
N VAL A 243 -34.88 -36.70 31.29
CA VAL A 243 -34.14 -37.98 31.13
C VAL A 243 -34.67 -39.09 32.05
N ASN A 244 -35.43 -38.76 33.10
CA ASN A 244 -35.96 -39.76 34.05
C ASN A 244 -37.29 -40.40 33.65
N ASN A 245 -37.82 -40.18 32.43
CA ASN A 245 -39.18 -40.61 32.10
C ASN A 245 -39.43 -41.02 30.64
N ILE A 246 -38.60 -41.88 30.03
CA ILE A 246 -38.96 -42.51 28.73
C ILE A 246 -38.46 -43.97 28.66
N SER A 247 -39.40 -44.92 28.54
CA SER A 247 -39.16 -46.31 28.10
C SER A 247 -39.32 -46.43 26.58
N TRP A 248 -38.49 -47.25 25.93
CA TRP A 248 -38.47 -47.43 24.47
C TRP A 248 -39.03 -48.80 24.06
N PRO A 249 -39.87 -48.93 23.01
CA PRO A 249 -40.24 -50.21 22.42
C PRO A 249 -39.30 -50.62 21.27
N SER A 250 -39.17 -51.94 21.05
CA SER A 250 -38.30 -52.56 20.04
C SER A 250 -38.85 -52.50 18.60
N MET A 251 -37.99 -52.29 17.61
CA MET A 251 -38.33 -52.51 16.18
C MET A 251 -37.20 -53.22 15.38
N SER A 252 -37.66 -53.88 14.32
CA SER A 252 -37.06 -54.89 13.42
C SER A 252 -36.06 -54.35 12.38
N PRO A 253 -35.29 -55.21 11.67
CA PRO A 253 -34.20 -54.78 10.80
C PRO A 253 -34.63 -54.38 9.39
N SER A 254 -33.87 -53.42 8.82
CA SER A 254 -34.08 -52.73 7.54
C SER A 254 -33.75 -53.54 6.29
N PRO A 255 -34.32 -53.21 5.11
CA PRO A 255 -33.97 -53.83 3.83
C PRO A 255 -32.74 -53.17 3.16
N VAL A 256 -32.03 -53.98 2.36
CA VAL A 256 -30.83 -53.65 1.56
C VAL A 256 -31.25 -53.02 0.22
N ILE A 257 -30.54 -51.99 -0.24
CA ILE A 257 -30.76 -51.33 -1.55
C ILE A 257 -29.64 -51.73 -2.52
N ASP A 258 -30.04 -52.18 -3.71
CA ASP A 258 -29.23 -52.60 -4.86
C ASP A 258 -28.80 -51.40 -5.71
N LEU A 259 -27.53 -51.38 -6.14
CA LEU A 259 -26.91 -50.33 -6.95
C LEU A 259 -26.52 -50.89 -8.32
N SER A 260 -27.46 -50.83 -9.26
CA SER A 260 -27.22 -51.03 -10.69
C SER A 260 -27.59 -49.75 -11.48
N PRO A 261 -26.80 -49.31 -12.48
CA PRO A 261 -27.03 -48.02 -13.14
C PRO A 261 -28.02 -48.12 -14.31
N ARG A 262 -28.96 -47.16 -14.41
CA ARG A 262 -29.84 -47.00 -15.58
C ARG A 262 -29.76 -45.59 -16.19
N GLY A 263 -29.20 -45.55 -17.40
CA GLY A 263 -29.81 -45.04 -18.64
C GLY A 263 -30.49 -43.65 -18.72
N SER A 264 -29.83 -42.75 -19.48
CA SER A 264 -30.33 -41.85 -20.55
C SER A 264 -31.73 -41.20 -20.50
N GLU A 265 -31.78 -39.87 -20.64
CA GLU A 265 -32.53 -39.05 -21.63
C GLU A 265 -32.35 -37.54 -21.32
N LYS A 266 -31.70 -36.72 -22.19
CA LYS A 266 -32.20 -35.86 -23.30
C LYS A 266 -33.09 -34.66 -22.93
N SER A 267 -32.56 -33.43 -23.12
CA SER A 267 -33.13 -32.29 -23.91
C SER A 267 -32.20 -31.07 -23.75
N LEU A 268 -31.50 -30.56 -24.78
CA LEU A 268 -31.84 -29.77 -25.98
C LEU A 268 -31.89 -28.23 -25.81
N SER A 269 -30.95 -27.57 -26.50
CA SER A 269 -31.00 -26.25 -27.19
C SER A 269 -31.11 -24.97 -26.34
N ALA A 270 -30.49 -23.81 -26.65
CA ALA A 270 -29.81 -23.32 -27.84
C ALA A 270 -28.80 -22.19 -27.50
N GLU A 271 -27.68 -22.20 -28.23
CA GLU A 271 -26.93 -21.10 -28.85
C GLU A 271 -27.08 -19.64 -28.39
N LYS A 272 -25.92 -19.01 -28.07
CA LYS A 272 -25.44 -17.84 -28.83
C LYS A 272 -23.92 -17.70 -28.74
N SER A 273 -23.30 -17.92 -29.90
CA SER A 273 -21.92 -17.59 -30.23
C SER A 273 -21.75 -16.07 -30.39
N CYS A 274 -20.62 -15.52 -29.95
CA CYS A 274 -20.00 -14.33 -30.54
C CYS A 274 -18.48 -14.48 -30.41
N SER A 275 -17.88 -15.06 -31.45
CA SER A 275 -16.47 -14.91 -31.80
C SER A 275 -16.33 -13.84 -32.90
N LEU A 276 -15.10 -13.33 -33.04
CA LEU A 276 -14.53 -12.65 -34.23
C LEU A 276 -14.94 -11.16 -34.40
N HIS A 277 -14.03 -10.19 -34.61
CA HIS A 277 -12.88 -10.18 -35.51
C HIS A 277 -11.71 -9.29 -35.01
N ILE A 278 -10.50 -9.84 -35.16
CA ILE A 278 -9.24 -9.12 -35.32
C ILE A 278 -9.20 -8.61 -36.77
N GLY A 279 -9.13 -7.30 -36.95
CA GLY A 279 -8.86 -6.67 -38.25
C GLY A 279 -7.38 -6.31 -38.36
N GLY A 280 -6.61 -7.14 -39.06
CA GLY A 280 -5.28 -6.78 -39.52
C GLY A 280 -5.38 -5.84 -40.71
N ASN A 281 -4.53 -4.81 -40.73
CA ASN A 281 -4.23 -4.07 -41.95
C ASN A 281 -2.72 -4.15 -42.20
N ASN A 282 -2.38 -4.98 -43.18
CA ASN A 282 -1.12 -4.92 -43.90
C ASN A 282 -1.09 -3.61 -44.69
N ASN A 283 -0.01 -2.85 -44.57
CA ASN A 283 0.47 -2.07 -45.71
C ASN A 283 1.95 -2.33 -45.92
N VAL A 284 2.18 -3.00 -47.04
CA VAL A 284 3.45 -3.20 -47.72
C VAL A 284 3.90 -1.86 -48.30
N ILE A 285 5.13 -1.42 -48.02
CA ILE A 285 5.96 -0.75 -49.02
C ILE A 285 7.37 -1.36 -48.93
N ALA A 286 7.75 -2.02 -50.01
CA ALA A 286 9.10 -2.50 -50.25
C ALA A 286 9.91 -1.46 -51.03
N SER A 287 11.22 -1.51 -50.77
CA SER A 287 12.32 -1.39 -51.74
C SER A 287 12.85 -0.01 -52.19
N GLY A 288 14.19 0.06 -52.18
CA GLY A 288 15.05 0.87 -53.05
C GLY A 288 15.59 2.13 -52.39
N GLY A 289 16.90 2.37 -52.27
CA GLY A 289 18.05 1.70 -52.83
C GLY A 289 19.35 2.36 -52.33
N ALA A 290 20.45 1.65 -52.53
CA ALA A 290 21.81 2.07 -52.23
C ALA A 290 22.31 3.19 -53.16
N SER A 291 23.21 4.05 -52.66
CA SER A 291 24.43 4.61 -53.31
C SER A 291 25.01 5.68 -52.37
N GLN A 292 26.18 5.45 -51.78
CA GLN A 292 27.51 5.78 -52.29
C GLN A 292 27.93 7.27 -52.16
N VAL A 293 29.06 7.43 -51.46
CA VAL A 293 30.19 8.36 -51.73
C VAL A 293 29.99 9.84 -51.42
N GLY A 294 30.91 10.37 -50.60
CA GLY A 294 31.09 11.81 -50.39
C GLY A 294 32.15 12.13 -49.34
N ASP A 295 33.40 11.73 -49.62
CA ASP A 295 34.59 12.39 -49.06
C ASP A 295 34.55 13.88 -49.39
N THR A 296 34.69 14.76 -48.39
CA THR A 296 35.33 16.06 -48.56
C THR A 296 35.94 16.54 -47.24
N SER A 297 37.26 16.36 -47.16
CA SER A 297 38.17 17.27 -46.48
C SER A 297 38.03 18.70 -47.02
N ASN A 298 37.96 19.70 -46.16
CA ASN A 298 38.89 20.84 -46.20
C ASN A 298 38.67 21.85 -45.06
N THR A 299 39.83 22.32 -44.56
CA THR A 299 40.15 23.54 -43.80
C THR A 299 39.63 23.69 -42.38
#